data_AF-X1U8Z2-F1
#
_entry.id   AF-X1U8Z2-F1
#
_cell.length_a   1.000
_cell.length_b   1.000
_cell.length_c   1.000
_cell.angle_alpha   90.00
_cell.angle_beta   90.00
_cell.angle_gamma   90.00
#
_symmetry.space_group_name_H-M   'P 1'
#
loop_
_entity.id
_entity.type
_entity.pdbx_description
1 polymer ?
#
loop_
_entity_poly.entity_id
_entity_poly.type
_entity_poly.pdbx_seq_one_letter_code
_entity_poly.pdbx_strand_id
1 'polypeptide(L)'
;TENTRSGHLDNMNYFATSLKALGESIGEAKLSVPGKYAPSADWWSYCEQDVRVMYKAWQFWLTFISENELGNFGLTIASQAFNAYRHRFMSQPIYIHTSRKAVKLERSAYRGGRNECFQLGELPQQNYHLLDINSMYPYVMATNEYPTNLKSTGKELSLEQLRAYLKTYSVIAEVLVDTPEPCFAIKHSGKLLFPIGEFRATLTSAELRYGLFYGYIKQVGNYALYERGYIFEDYVKFFYSKRQEFAKGGNKVYGYLCKLLLNSLYG
;
A
#
# COMPACT_ATOMS: atom_id res chain seq x y z
N THR A 1 -27.14 -34.31 2.53
CA THR A 1 -26.12 -34.14 3.57
C THR A 1 -25.40 -32.84 3.29
N GLU A 2 -25.79 -31.76 3.97
CA GLU A 2 -25.09 -30.48 3.85
C GLU A 2 -23.68 -30.65 4.40
N ASN A 3 -22.69 -30.52 3.52
CA ASN A 3 -21.30 -30.60 3.89
C ASN A 3 -20.94 -29.27 4.56
N THR A 4 -21.20 -29.17 5.87
CA THR A 4 -20.92 -27.95 6.64
C THR A 4 -19.41 -27.75 6.67
N ARG A 5 -18.90 -26.85 5.84
CA ARG A 5 -17.50 -26.43 5.89
C ARG A 5 -17.36 -25.48 7.07
N SER A 6 -16.65 -25.90 8.10
CA SER A 6 -16.15 -25.00 9.14
C SER A 6 -14.90 -24.28 8.64
N GLY A 7 -14.85 -22.96 8.85
CA GLY A 7 -13.68 -22.13 8.57
C GLY A 7 -13.17 -21.52 9.87
N HIS A 8 -11.85 -21.53 10.07
CA HIS A 8 -11.21 -20.88 11.19
C HIS A 8 -10.54 -19.59 10.70
N LEU A 9 -10.73 -18.50 11.44
CA LEU A 9 -10.15 -17.19 11.13
C LEU A 9 -9.30 -16.74 12.32
N ASP A 10 -8.07 -16.32 12.03
CA ASP A 10 -7.21 -15.67 13.02
C ASP A 10 -7.63 -14.21 13.20
N ASN A 11 -7.94 -13.83 14.44
CA ASN A 11 -8.28 -12.45 14.82
C ASN A 11 -7.17 -11.46 14.46
N MET A 12 -5.91 -11.89 14.50
CA MET A 12 -4.74 -11.06 14.22
C MET A 12 -4.61 -10.65 12.75
N ASN A 13 -5.35 -11.29 11.83
CA ASN A 13 -5.42 -10.86 10.43
C ASN A 13 -6.09 -9.49 10.24
N TYR A 14 -6.85 -9.04 11.24
CA TYR A 14 -7.50 -7.74 11.28
C TYR A 14 -7.03 -6.93 12.48
N PHE A 15 -7.17 -7.49 13.68
CA PHE A 15 -6.92 -6.79 14.93
C PHE A 15 -5.54 -7.17 15.48
N ALA A 16 -4.48 -6.65 14.86
CA ALA A 16 -3.11 -6.80 15.34
C ALA A 16 -2.83 -5.96 16.61
N THR A 17 -3.60 -6.22 17.68
CA THR A 17 -3.55 -5.53 18.96
C THR A 17 -4.01 -6.46 20.09
N SER A 18 -3.84 -6.03 21.34
CA SER A 18 -4.33 -6.78 22.50
C SER A 18 -5.87 -6.75 22.58
N LEU A 19 -6.48 -7.82 23.11
CA LEU A 19 -7.92 -7.85 23.39
C LEU A 19 -8.37 -6.73 24.34
N LYS A 20 -7.50 -6.30 25.28
CA LYS A 20 -7.80 -5.16 26.16
C LYS A 20 -8.01 -3.87 25.37
N ALA A 21 -7.07 -3.53 24.50
CA ALA A 21 -7.16 -2.33 23.66
C ALA A 21 -8.33 -2.43 22.65
N LEU A 22 -8.61 -3.64 22.15
CA LEU A 22 -9.75 -3.89 21.29
C LEU A 22 -11.07 -3.66 22.03
N GLY A 23 -11.20 -4.18 23.24
CA GLY A 23 -12.36 -3.97 24.11
C GLY A 23 -12.62 -2.51 24.43
N GLU A 24 -11.58 -1.77 24.85
CA GLU A 24 -11.65 -0.32 25.08
C GLU A 24 -12.16 0.44 23.84
N SER A 25 -11.79 0.00 22.64
CA SER A 25 -12.19 0.64 21.38
C SER A 25 -13.67 0.47 21.00
N ILE A 26 -14.35 -0.52 21.58
CA ILE A 26 -15.78 -0.80 21.36
C ILE A 26 -16.63 -0.57 22.60
N GLY A 27 -16.05 0.00 23.67
CA GLY A 27 -16.73 0.22 24.94
C GLY A 27 -16.95 -1.05 25.79
N GLU A 28 -16.20 -2.12 25.52
CA GLU A 28 -16.30 -3.41 26.20
C GLU A 28 -15.03 -3.71 26.99
N ALA A 29 -14.98 -3.29 28.25
CA ALA A 29 -13.80 -3.48 29.06
C ALA A 29 -13.51 -4.98 29.29
N LYS A 30 -12.25 -5.37 29.13
CA LYS A 30 -11.77 -6.71 29.50
C LYS A 30 -11.66 -6.82 31.02
N LEU A 31 -11.98 -7.99 31.58
CA LEU A 31 -11.78 -8.27 33.00
C LEU A 31 -10.29 -8.48 33.33
N SER A 32 -9.93 -8.24 34.58
CA SER A 32 -8.61 -8.60 35.09
C SER A 32 -8.47 -10.11 35.15
N VAL A 33 -7.27 -10.62 34.84
CA VAL A 33 -7.01 -12.07 34.89
C VAL A 33 -7.18 -12.55 36.33
N PRO A 34 -8.00 -13.59 36.58
CA PRO A 34 -8.15 -14.15 37.92
C PRO A 34 -6.82 -14.67 38.47
N GLY A 35 -6.69 -14.69 39.80
CA GLY A 35 -5.54 -15.30 40.45
C GLY A 35 -5.43 -16.80 40.12
N LYS A 36 -4.22 -17.36 40.17
CA LYS A 36 -3.94 -18.76 39.78
C LYS A 36 -4.85 -19.79 40.46
N TYR A 37 -5.29 -19.52 41.69
CA TYR A 37 -6.14 -20.40 42.49
C TYR A 37 -7.58 -19.89 42.65
N ALA A 38 -8.00 -18.94 41.80
CA ALA A 38 -9.37 -18.44 41.79
C ALA A 38 -10.37 -19.56 41.43
N PRO A 39 -11.60 -19.51 41.95
CA PRO A 39 -12.66 -20.44 41.58
C PRO A 39 -12.89 -20.52 40.06
N SER A 40 -13.32 -21.68 39.57
CA SER A 40 -13.62 -21.88 38.13
C SER A 40 -14.67 -20.89 37.60
N ALA A 41 -15.57 -20.38 38.45
CA ALA A 41 -16.56 -19.37 38.08
C ALA A 41 -15.90 -18.06 37.63
N ASP A 42 -14.85 -17.60 38.31
CA ASP A 42 -14.12 -16.37 37.95
C ASP A 42 -13.41 -16.55 36.61
N TRP A 43 -12.82 -17.72 36.39
CA TRP A 43 -12.21 -18.09 35.10
C TRP A 43 -13.24 -18.16 33.98
N TRP A 44 -14.43 -18.70 34.25
CA TRP A 44 -15.51 -18.75 33.27
C TRP A 44 -15.98 -17.36 32.87
N SER A 45 -16.25 -16.48 33.84
CA SER A 45 -16.62 -15.09 33.58
C SER A 45 -15.54 -14.32 32.83
N TYR A 46 -14.27 -14.53 33.17
CA TYR A 46 -13.13 -13.94 32.46
C TYR A 46 -13.07 -14.40 31.00
N CYS A 47 -13.13 -15.72 30.75
CA CYS A 47 -13.07 -16.28 29.39
C CYS A 47 -14.30 -15.89 28.56
N GLU A 48 -15.49 -15.87 29.15
CA GLU A 48 -16.71 -15.40 28.49
C GLU A 48 -16.58 -13.93 28.06
N GLN A 49 -16.02 -13.08 28.93
CA GLN A 49 -15.78 -11.68 28.57
C GLN A 49 -14.77 -11.53 27.42
N ASP A 50 -13.69 -12.32 27.41
CA ASP A 50 -12.72 -12.30 26.30
C ASP A 50 -13.38 -12.66 24.96
N VAL A 51 -14.23 -13.69 24.95
CA VAL A 51 -15.01 -14.07 23.76
C VAL A 51 -16.01 -12.99 23.38
N ARG A 52 -16.69 -12.37 24.36
CA ARG A 52 -17.67 -11.29 24.12
C ARG A 52 -17.03 -10.05 23.50
N VAL A 53 -15.84 -9.66 23.98
CA VAL A 53 -15.05 -8.56 23.41
C VAL A 53 -14.73 -8.84 21.95
N MET A 54 -14.21 -10.04 21.65
CA MET A 54 -13.89 -10.45 20.29
C MET A 54 -15.14 -10.49 19.40
N TYR A 55 -16.25 -11.06 19.88
CA TYR A 55 -17.52 -11.12 19.15
C TYR A 55 -18.03 -9.72 18.79
N LYS A 56 -18.07 -8.79 19.75
CA LYS A 56 -18.53 -7.42 19.51
C LYS A 56 -17.60 -6.63 18.59
N ALA A 57 -16.29 -6.85 18.67
CA ALA A 57 -15.33 -6.24 17.74
C ALA A 57 -15.58 -6.68 16.29
N TRP A 58 -15.81 -7.98 16.08
CA TRP A 58 -16.16 -8.54 14.78
C TRP A 58 -17.53 -8.06 14.30
N GLN A 59 -18.53 -8.04 15.17
CA GLN A 59 -19.86 -7.52 14.85
C GLN A 59 -19.75 -6.07 14.36
N PHE A 60 -19.07 -5.20 15.10
CA PHE A 60 -18.84 -3.82 14.69
C PHE A 60 -18.15 -3.74 13.32
N TRP A 61 -17.12 -4.56 13.10
CA TRP A 61 -16.36 -4.54 11.84
C TRP A 61 -17.18 -5.03 10.64
N LEU A 62 -17.94 -6.11 10.80
CA LEU A 62 -18.82 -6.65 9.77
C LEU A 62 -19.96 -5.67 9.46
N THR A 63 -20.53 -5.03 10.48
CA THR A 63 -21.48 -3.93 10.30
C THR A 63 -20.84 -2.79 9.52
N PHE A 64 -19.62 -2.36 9.87
CA PHE A 64 -18.90 -1.32 9.13
C PHE A 64 -18.69 -1.69 7.65
N ILE A 65 -18.31 -2.93 7.35
CA ILE A 65 -18.19 -3.43 5.97
C ILE A 65 -19.52 -3.34 5.22
N SER A 66 -20.61 -3.79 5.86
CA SER A 66 -21.94 -3.82 5.26
C SER A 66 -22.49 -2.41 5.02
N GLU A 67 -22.47 -1.55 6.04
CA GLU A 67 -23.02 -0.19 5.99
C GLU A 67 -22.27 0.73 5.01
N ASN A 68 -20.99 0.44 4.75
CA ASN A 68 -20.18 1.20 3.81
C ASN A 68 -20.01 0.50 2.45
N GLU A 69 -20.77 -0.57 2.20
CA GLU A 69 -20.76 -1.32 0.94
C GLU A 69 -19.33 -1.66 0.49
N LEU A 70 -18.57 -2.34 1.35
CA LEU A 70 -17.16 -2.67 1.11
C LEU A 70 -16.96 -4.04 0.45
N GLY A 71 -18.00 -4.56 -0.21
CA GLY A 71 -17.99 -5.83 -0.91
C GLY A 71 -17.91 -7.05 0.02
N ASN A 72 -17.58 -8.20 -0.57
CA ASN A 72 -17.49 -9.47 0.16
C ASN A 72 -16.40 -9.42 1.25
N PHE A 73 -16.67 -10.09 2.37
CA PHE A 73 -15.71 -10.23 3.46
C PHE A 73 -14.43 -10.94 3.01
N GLY A 74 -13.27 -10.33 3.25
CA GLY A 74 -11.95 -10.89 3.02
C GLY A 74 -11.40 -11.60 4.27
N LEU A 75 -10.63 -12.67 4.11
CA LEU A 75 -10.01 -13.37 5.26
C LEU A 75 -8.83 -12.59 5.87
N THR A 76 -8.35 -11.55 5.18
CA THR A 76 -7.24 -10.70 5.59
C THR A 76 -7.56 -9.25 5.27
N ILE A 77 -6.91 -8.30 5.96
CA ILE A 77 -7.13 -6.87 5.66
C ILE A 77 -6.80 -6.51 4.20
N ALA A 78 -5.81 -7.18 3.60
CA ALA A 78 -5.45 -6.98 2.19
C ALA A 78 -6.53 -7.51 1.23
N SER A 79 -7.09 -8.70 1.50
CA SER A 79 -8.18 -9.20 0.66
C SER A 79 -9.45 -8.37 0.83
N GLN A 80 -9.72 -7.83 2.03
CA GLN A 80 -10.80 -6.88 2.24
C GLN A 80 -10.58 -5.56 1.50
N ALA A 81 -9.35 -5.02 1.54
CA ALA A 81 -8.99 -3.82 0.80
C ALA A 81 -9.25 -3.99 -0.71
N PHE A 82 -8.82 -5.12 -1.27
CA PHE A 82 -9.00 -5.43 -2.68
C PHE A 82 -10.47 -5.71 -3.05
N ASN A 83 -11.24 -6.39 -2.19
CA ASN A 83 -12.67 -6.60 -2.38
C ASN A 83 -13.44 -5.28 -2.38
N ALA A 84 -13.17 -4.41 -1.40
CA ALA A 84 -13.75 -3.08 -1.32
C ALA A 84 -13.44 -2.27 -2.56
N TYR A 85 -12.16 -2.27 -2.98
CA TYR A 85 -11.72 -1.56 -4.18
C TYR A 85 -12.50 -2.00 -5.43
N ARG A 86 -12.53 -3.31 -5.73
CA ARG A 86 -13.23 -3.82 -6.92
C ARG A 86 -14.75 -3.63 -6.87
N HIS A 87 -15.35 -3.69 -5.69
CA HIS A 87 -16.80 -3.61 -5.55
C HIS A 87 -17.31 -2.17 -5.67
N ARG A 88 -16.61 -1.21 -5.06
CA ARG A 88 -17.12 0.16 -4.89
C ARG A 88 -16.24 1.25 -5.49
N PHE A 89 -14.92 1.08 -5.53
CA PHE A 89 -13.99 2.18 -5.82
C PHE A 89 -13.24 2.08 -7.16
N MET A 90 -13.40 0.99 -7.90
CA MET A 90 -12.84 0.82 -9.24
C MET A 90 -13.71 1.57 -10.26
N SER A 91 -13.51 2.89 -10.36
CA SER A 91 -14.27 3.78 -11.25
C SER A 91 -13.97 3.56 -12.73
N GLN A 92 -12.87 2.88 -13.06
CA GLN A 92 -12.41 2.63 -14.42
C GLN A 92 -11.92 1.19 -14.57
N PRO A 93 -12.08 0.55 -15.74
CA PRO A 93 -11.55 -0.80 -15.95
C PRO A 93 -10.03 -0.83 -15.90
N ILE A 94 -9.49 -1.83 -15.18
CA ILE A 94 -8.06 -2.18 -15.21
C ILE A 94 -7.91 -3.44 -16.07
N TYR A 95 -7.19 -3.32 -17.18
CA TYR A 95 -7.02 -4.38 -18.15
C TYR A 95 -5.78 -5.22 -17.85
N ILE A 96 -5.92 -6.54 -18.01
CA ILE A 96 -4.83 -7.50 -17.84
C ILE A 96 -4.30 -7.88 -19.23
N HIS A 97 -2.98 -7.86 -19.40
CA HIS A 97 -2.32 -8.30 -20.62
C HIS A 97 -1.33 -9.45 -20.38
N THR A 98 -0.95 -10.13 -21.45
CA THR A 98 0.02 -11.24 -21.43
C THR A 98 1.33 -10.92 -22.14
N SER A 99 1.56 -9.65 -22.51
CA SER A 99 2.79 -9.21 -23.19
C SER A 99 4.03 -9.44 -22.32
N ARG A 100 4.85 -10.42 -22.71
CA ARG A 100 6.13 -10.73 -22.03
C ARG A 100 7.09 -9.54 -22.01
N LYS A 101 7.06 -8.70 -23.05
CA LYS A 101 7.90 -7.50 -23.14
C LYS A 101 7.53 -6.48 -22.06
N ALA A 102 6.24 -6.19 -21.92
CA ALA A 102 5.73 -5.28 -20.90
C ALA A 102 5.97 -5.82 -19.49
N VAL A 103 5.67 -7.11 -19.25
CA VAL A 103 5.91 -7.76 -17.95
C VAL A 103 7.37 -7.67 -17.52
N LYS A 104 8.32 -7.84 -18.44
CA LYS A 104 9.76 -7.68 -18.14
C LYS A 104 10.08 -6.26 -17.68
N LEU A 105 9.54 -5.24 -18.37
CA LEU A 105 9.73 -3.83 -18.00
C LEU A 105 9.10 -3.52 -16.64
N GLU A 106 7.85 -3.95 -16.41
CA GLU A 106 7.13 -3.77 -15.14
C GLU A 106 7.90 -4.35 -13.95
N ARG A 107 8.37 -5.60 -14.08
CA ARG A 107 9.13 -6.28 -13.01
C ARG A 107 10.50 -5.67 -12.79
N SER A 108 11.14 -5.15 -13.84
CA SER A 108 12.45 -4.49 -13.74
C SER A 108 12.35 -3.10 -13.11
N ALA A 109 11.25 -2.37 -13.36
CA ALA A 109 10.99 -1.07 -12.76
C ALA A 109 10.45 -1.15 -11.32
N TYR A 110 9.85 -2.28 -10.92
CA TYR A 110 9.29 -2.45 -9.58
C TYR A 110 10.37 -2.53 -8.50
N ARG A 111 10.37 -1.56 -7.57
CA ARG A 111 11.38 -1.36 -6.53
C ARG A 111 10.72 -0.92 -5.22
N GLY A 112 11.39 -1.19 -4.10
CA GLY A 112 10.96 -0.73 -2.76
C GLY A 112 11.39 0.71 -2.47
N GLY A 113 11.13 1.18 -1.26
CA GLY A 113 11.59 2.48 -0.78
C GLY A 113 13.11 2.55 -0.63
N ARG A 114 13.67 3.77 -0.72
CA ARG A 114 15.08 4.04 -0.46
C ARG A 114 15.38 3.86 1.03
N ASN A 115 16.30 2.96 1.35
CA ASN A 115 16.84 2.80 2.70
C ASN A 115 18.35 2.58 2.58
N GLU A 116 19.12 3.62 2.88
CA GLU A 116 20.56 3.63 2.76
C GLU A 116 21.18 4.32 3.98
N CYS A 117 22.39 3.88 4.35
CA CYS A 117 23.17 4.50 5.41
C CYS A 117 24.05 5.60 4.81
N PHE A 118 23.85 6.85 5.25
CA PHE A 118 24.65 7.99 4.78
C PHE A 118 25.94 8.20 5.58
N GLN A 119 25.99 7.75 6.83
CA GLN A 119 27.17 7.85 7.71
C GLN A 119 27.25 6.63 8.63
N LEU A 120 28.44 6.03 8.71
CA LEU A 120 28.76 4.94 9.63
C LEU A 120 29.54 5.48 10.83
N GLY A 121 29.26 4.94 12.01
CA GLY A 121 29.93 5.31 13.26
C GLY A 121 29.19 6.38 14.05
N GLU A 122 29.93 7.07 14.92
CA GLU A 122 29.36 8.11 15.77
C GLU A 122 29.00 9.35 14.95
N LEU A 123 27.78 9.83 15.16
CA LEU A 123 27.30 11.07 14.57
C LEU A 123 27.82 12.25 15.41
N PRO A 124 28.21 13.38 14.80
CA PRO A 124 28.72 14.54 15.53
C PRO A 124 27.69 15.09 16.53
N GLN A 125 28.16 15.72 17.60
CA GLN A 125 27.26 16.33 18.59
C GLN A 125 26.56 17.56 18.00
N GLN A 126 25.29 17.41 17.60
CA GLN A 126 24.45 18.48 17.08
C GLN A 126 22.96 18.13 17.25
N ASN A 127 22.08 19.06 16.85
CA ASN A 127 20.64 18.80 16.83
C ASN A 127 20.27 17.96 15.60
N TYR A 128 19.48 16.91 15.83
CA TYR A 128 18.94 16.04 14.80
C TYR A 128 17.42 16.20 14.73
N HIS A 129 16.89 16.22 13.50
CA HIS A 129 15.46 16.30 13.25
C HIS A 129 15.02 15.07 12.45
N LEU A 130 13.93 14.43 12.89
CA LEU A 130 13.27 13.33 12.17
C LEU A 130 11.98 13.87 11.54
N LEU A 131 11.87 13.77 10.22
CA LEU A 131 10.70 14.17 9.46
C LEU A 131 10.07 12.92 8.82
N ASP A 132 8.75 12.81 8.86
CA ASP A 132 7.98 11.69 8.29
C ASP A 132 6.80 12.22 7.47
N ILE A 133 6.48 11.55 6.36
CA ILE A 133 5.38 11.91 5.47
C ILE A 133 4.12 11.20 5.94
N ASN A 134 3.10 11.98 6.28
CA ASN A 134 1.80 11.47 6.65
C ASN A 134 1.16 10.66 5.51
N SER A 135 1.14 9.33 5.67
CA SER A 135 0.47 8.41 4.73
C SER A 135 0.95 8.56 3.28
N MET A 136 2.28 8.53 3.08
CA MET A 136 2.94 8.74 1.78
C MET A 136 2.27 7.98 0.62
N TYR A 137 2.14 6.65 0.70
CA TYR A 137 1.56 5.86 -0.38
C TYR A 137 0.11 6.26 -0.70
N PRO A 138 -0.81 6.34 0.28
CA PRO A 138 -2.15 6.87 0.06
C PRO A 138 -2.16 8.26 -0.58
N TYR A 139 -1.31 9.18 -0.13
CA TYR A 139 -1.23 10.52 -0.71
C TYR A 139 -0.84 10.47 -2.20
N VAL A 140 0.18 9.70 -2.56
CA VAL A 140 0.60 9.53 -3.96
C VAL A 140 -0.50 8.85 -4.77
N MET A 141 -1.17 7.82 -4.22
CA MET A 141 -2.31 7.14 -4.83
C MET A 141 -3.47 8.09 -5.16
N ALA A 142 -3.79 9.01 -4.27
CA ALA A 142 -4.88 9.96 -4.47
C ALA A 142 -4.55 11.07 -5.47
N THR A 143 -3.28 11.43 -5.61
CA THR A 143 -2.87 12.66 -6.32
C THR A 143 -2.25 12.41 -7.69
N ASN A 144 -2.16 11.14 -8.14
CA ASN A 144 -1.50 10.78 -9.40
C ASN A 144 -2.35 9.84 -10.25
N GLU A 145 -2.06 9.86 -11.55
CA GLU A 145 -2.59 8.91 -12.52
C GLU A 145 -1.74 7.63 -12.56
N TYR A 146 -2.39 6.48 -12.70
CA TYR A 146 -1.76 5.16 -12.71
C TYR A 146 -2.10 4.39 -13.99
N PRO A 147 -1.22 3.48 -14.44
CA PRO A 147 -1.46 2.68 -15.65
C PRO A 147 -2.71 1.78 -15.51
N THR A 148 -3.57 1.77 -16.51
CA THR A 148 -4.82 0.99 -16.53
C THR A 148 -4.88 -0.05 -17.65
N ASN A 149 -4.28 0.24 -18.81
CA ASN A 149 -4.36 -0.62 -19.99
C ASN A 149 -3.10 -0.52 -20.84
N LEU A 150 -2.46 -1.64 -21.13
CA LEU A 150 -1.31 -1.67 -22.04
C LEU A 150 -1.78 -1.40 -23.47
N LYS A 151 -1.24 -0.33 -24.08
CA LYS A 151 -1.53 0.03 -25.47
C LYS A 151 -0.50 -0.45 -26.45
N SER A 152 0.76 -0.34 -26.09
CA SER A 152 1.84 -0.68 -27.02
C SER A 152 3.12 -1.00 -26.27
N THR A 153 3.95 -1.80 -26.92
CA THR A 153 5.35 -2.00 -26.57
C THR A 153 6.19 -1.75 -27.80
N GLY A 154 7.34 -1.12 -27.64
CA GLY A 154 8.25 -0.87 -28.75
C GLY A 154 9.71 -0.95 -28.34
N LYS A 155 10.56 -0.62 -29.30
CA LYS A 155 12.00 -0.48 -29.12
C LYS A 155 12.39 0.89 -29.63
N GLU A 156 13.27 1.55 -28.88
CA GLU A 156 13.88 2.81 -29.23
C GLU A 156 12.86 3.96 -29.33
N LEU A 157 13.16 5.06 -28.65
CA LEU A 157 12.42 6.31 -28.79
C LEU A 157 13.39 7.47 -28.86
N SER A 158 13.09 8.44 -29.70
CA SER A 158 13.71 9.74 -29.56
C SER A 158 13.25 10.39 -28.23
N LEU A 159 14.07 11.27 -27.67
CA LEU A 159 13.69 12.02 -26.47
C LEU A 159 12.44 12.88 -26.71
N GLU A 160 12.22 13.34 -27.95
CA GLU A 160 11.03 14.09 -28.34
C GLU A 160 9.78 13.21 -28.31
N GLN A 161 9.83 12.00 -28.88
CA GLN A 161 8.73 11.04 -28.81
C GLN A 161 8.41 10.65 -27.37
N LEU A 162 9.44 10.42 -26.54
CA LEU A 162 9.25 10.12 -25.12
C LEU A 162 8.53 11.28 -24.40
N ARG A 163 8.95 12.54 -24.65
CA ARG A 163 8.27 13.73 -24.11
C ARG A 163 6.81 13.79 -24.56
N ALA A 164 6.52 13.51 -25.83
CA ALA A 164 5.16 13.50 -26.34
C ALA A 164 4.32 12.40 -25.67
N TYR A 165 4.83 11.18 -25.56
CA TYR A 165 4.11 10.09 -24.92
C TYR A 165 3.87 10.30 -23.42
N LEU A 166 4.81 10.90 -22.68
CA LEU A 166 4.61 11.18 -21.25
C LEU A 166 3.50 12.21 -20.96
N LYS A 167 3.07 12.99 -21.96
CA LYS A 167 1.91 13.89 -21.84
C LYS A 167 0.59 13.10 -21.80
N THR A 168 0.50 12.00 -22.55
CA THR A 168 -0.77 11.27 -22.76
C THR A 168 -0.81 9.92 -22.04
N TYR A 169 0.32 9.24 -21.91
CA TYR A 169 0.40 7.87 -21.41
C TYR A 169 1.22 7.76 -20.13
N SER A 170 0.97 6.69 -19.38
CA SER A 170 1.97 6.18 -18.44
C SER A 170 3.00 5.38 -19.25
N VAL A 171 4.27 5.51 -18.89
CA VAL A 171 5.40 4.98 -19.66
C VAL A 171 6.35 4.27 -18.71
N ILE A 172 6.79 3.08 -19.11
CA ILE A 172 7.95 2.41 -18.53
C ILE A 172 8.95 2.20 -19.65
N ALA A 173 10.21 2.58 -19.43
CA ALA A 173 11.25 2.44 -20.45
C ALA A 173 12.60 2.06 -19.85
N GLU A 174 13.34 1.22 -20.57
CA GLU A 174 14.78 1.06 -20.39
C GLU A 174 15.50 2.28 -20.96
N VAL A 175 16.41 2.86 -20.20
CA VAL A 175 17.14 4.06 -20.59
C VAL A 175 18.63 3.92 -20.24
N LEU A 176 19.47 4.60 -21.02
CA LEU A 176 20.81 4.97 -20.60
C LEU A 176 20.70 6.34 -19.93
N VAL A 177 21.11 6.42 -18.67
CA VAL A 177 21.16 7.67 -17.91
C VAL A 177 22.59 8.03 -17.58
N ASP A 178 22.84 9.31 -17.39
CA ASP A 178 24.05 9.88 -16.83
C ASP A 178 23.63 11.02 -15.90
N THR A 179 23.77 10.79 -14.59
CA THR A 179 23.24 11.67 -13.53
C THR A 179 24.34 12.05 -12.54
N PRO A 180 24.42 13.31 -12.08
CA PRO A 180 25.34 13.74 -11.04
C PRO A 180 24.85 13.41 -9.63
N GLU A 181 23.64 12.86 -9.48
CA GLU A 181 23.00 12.63 -8.18
C GLU A 181 22.35 11.23 -8.08
N PRO A 182 22.22 10.69 -6.85
CA PRO A 182 21.72 9.33 -6.61
C PRO A 182 20.17 9.31 -6.65
N CYS A 183 19.59 9.62 -7.82
CA CYS A 183 18.14 9.80 -8.01
C CYS A 183 17.44 8.60 -8.66
N PHE A 184 18.16 7.75 -9.40
CA PHE A 184 17.58 6.59 -10.08
C PHE A 184 18.00 5.29 -9.41
N ALA A 185 17.00 4.51 -9.01
CA ALA A 185 17.23 3.25 -8.33
C ALA A 185 17.45 2.11 -9.33
N ILE A 186 18.43 1.24 -9.07
CA ILE A 186 18.61 -0.02 -9.79
C ILE A 186 18.69 -1.19 -8.82
N LYS A 187 18.30 -2.37 -9.28
CA LYS A 187 18.55 -3.63 -8.56
C LYS A 187 19.83 -4.26 -9.11
N HIS A 188 20.82 -4.43 -8.25
CA HIS A 188 22.08 -5.08 -8.60
C HIS A 188 22.43 -6.10 -7.51
N SER A 189 22.61 -7.37 -7.90
CA SER A 189 22.99 -8.47 -6.98
C SER A 189 22.08 -8.56 -5.73
N GLY A 190 20.77 -8.41 -5.93
CA GLY A 190 19.75 -8.46 -4.86
C GLY A 190 19.65 -7.20 -4.00
N LYS A 191 20.47 -6.17 -4.24
CA LYS A 191 20.46 -4.90 -3.50
C LYS A 191 19.85 -3.77 -4.33
N LEU A 192 19.17 -2.85 -3.65
CA LEU A 192 18.71 -1.60 -4.24
C LEU A 192 19.84 -0.57 -4.11
N LEU A 193 20.28 -0.01 -5.22
CA LEU A 193 21.37 0.97 -5.29
C LEU A 193 20.90 2.23 -6.00
N PHE A 194 21.52 3.36 -5.66
CA PHE A 194 21.31 4.66 -6.30
C PHE A 194 22.63 5.21 -6.86
N PRO A 195 23.14 4.64 -7.96
CA PRO A 195 24.43 5.03 -8.51
C PRO A 195 24.41 6.45 -9.11
N ILE A 196 25.61 7.02 -9.23
CA ILE A 196 25.91 8.30 -9.88
C ILE A 196 26.77 8.00 -11.12
N GLY A 197 26.63 8.81 -12.17
CA GLY A 197 27.30 8.65 -13.45
C GLY A 197 26.45 7.90 -14.47
N GLU A 198 27.11 7.25 -15.43
CA GLU A 198 26.43 6.60 -16.55
C GLU A 198 26.06 5.13 -16.25
N PHE A 199 24.78 4.78 -16.42
CA PHE A 199 24.30 3.41 -16.27
C PHE A 199 22.96 3.16 -16.96
N ARG A 200 22.60 1.88 -17.12
CA ARG A 200 21.27 1.48 -17.61
C ARG A 200 20.29 1.32 -16.46
N ALA A 201 19.08 1.84 -16.65
CA ALA A 201 17.98 1.70 -15.70
C ALA A 201 16.65 1.46 -16.43
N THR A 202 15.70 0.79 -15.78
CA THR A 202 14.30 0.75 -16.22
C THR A 202 13.51 1.74 -15.37
N LEU A 203 12.95 2.78 -15.97
CA LEU A 203 12.33 3.90 -15.25
C LEU A 203 10.83 4.01 -15.58
N THR A 204 10.06 4.47 -14.59
CA THR A 204 8.63 4.80 -14.70
C THR A 204 8.42 6.26 -15.08
N SER A 205 7.18 6.66 -15.38
CA SER A 205 6.85 8.03 -15.82
C SER A 205 7.40 9.15 -14.94
N ALA A 206 7.36 9.02 -13.62
CA ALA A 206 7.87 10.06 -12.72
C ALA A 206 9.39 10.22 -12.87
N GLU A 207 10.12 9.11 -12.85
CA GLU A 207 11.57 9.06 -13.03
C GLU A 207 11.97 9.53 -14.44
N LEU A 208 11.22 9.14 -15.47
CA LEU A 208 11.46 9.55 -16.86
C LEU A 208 11.27 11.06 -17.05
N ARG A 209 10.21 11.64 -16.45
CA ARG A 209 10.00 13.10 -16.46
C ARG A 209 11.15 13.83 -15.77
N TYR A 210 11.58 13.34 -14.61
CA TYR A 210 12.72 13.90 -13.87
C TYR A 210 14.00 13.88 -14.71
N GLY A 211 14.35 12.72 -15.28
CA GLY A 211 15.54 12.58 -16.12
C GLY A 211 15.49 13.40 -17.41
N LEU A 212 14.32 13.58 -18.02
CA LEU A 212 14.14 14.46 -19.17
C LEU A 212 14.25 15.94 -18.81
N PHE A 213 13.80 16.34 -17.62
CA PHE A 213 13.84 17.73 -17.16
C PHE A 213 15.29 18.18 -16.97
N TYR A 214 16.11 17.36 -16.31
CA TYR A 214 17.53 17.67 -16.07
C TYR A 214 18.48 17.22 -17.17
N GLY A 215 17.99 16.55 -18.22
CA GLY A 215 18.84 16.10 -19.33
C GLY A 215 19.70 14.87 -19.01
N TYR A 216 19.31 14.08 -18.01
CA TYR A 216 20.04 12.87 -17.59
C TYR A 216 19.81 11.67 -18.50
N ILE A 217 18.74 11.64 -19.30
CA ILE A 217 18.45 10.52 -20.21
C ILE A 217 19.20 10.73 -21.53
N LYS A 218 20.13 9.83 -21.84
CA LYS A 218 20.94 9.84 -23.07
C LYS A 218 20.32 9.02 -24.19
N GLN A 219 19.72 7.88 -23.85
CA GLN A 219 19.12 6.96 -24.82
C GLN A 219 17.87 6.29 -24.22
N VAL A 220 16.87 6.04 -25.06
CA VAL A 220 15.68 5.24 -24.70
C VAL A 220 15.69 3.95 -25.52
N GLY A 221 15.51 2.82 -24.84
CA GLY A 221 15.49 1.47 -25.41
C GLY A 221 14.07 0.88 -25.45
N ASN A 222 13.89 -0.33 -24.92
CA ASN A 222 12.57 -0.95 -24.86
C ASN A 222 11.61 -0.12 -24.01
N TYR A 223 10.36 0.00 -24.44
CA TYR A 223 9.35 0.77 -23.71
C TYR A 223 7.96 0.12 -23.78
N ALA A 224 7.11 0.49 -22.83
CA ALA A 224 5.69 0.16 -22.79
C ALA A 224 4.87 1.41 -22.50
N LEU A 225 3.75 1.56 -23.20
CA LEU A 225 2.79 2.65 -23.08
C LEU A 225 1.47 2.14 -22.52
N TYR A 226 0.93 2.86 -21.53
CA TYR A 226 -0.31 2.51 -20.87
C TYR A 226 -1.27 3.70 -20.89
N GLU A 227 -2.56 3.45 -21.11
CA GLU A 227 -3.60 4.38 -20.62
C GLU A 227 -3.40 4.61 -19.13
N ARG A 228 -3.86 5.76 -18.65
CA ARG A 228 -3.74 6.13 -17.25
C ARG A 228 -4.98 6.86 -16.74
N GLY A 229 -5.18 6.82 -15.44
CA GLY A 229 -6.25 7.56 -14.78
C GLY A 229 -6.09 7.59 -13.26
N TYR A 230 -6.90 8.42 -12.62
CA TYR A 230 -7.02 8.50 -11.16
C TYR A 230 -7.86 7.33 -10.63
N ILE A 231 -7.24 6.16 -10.56
CA ILE A 231 -7.97 4.91 -10.22
C ILE A 231 -8.06 4.64 -8.72
N PHE A 232 -7.41 5.42 -7.86
CA PHE A 232 -7.38 5.19 -6.40
C PHE A 232 -7.93 6.35 -5.57
N GLU A 233 -8.28 7.47 -6.20
CA GLU A 233 -8.60 8.72 -5.50
C GLU A 233 -9.79 8.55 -4.53
N ASP A 234 -10.89 7.97 -5.01
CA ASP A 234 -12.10 7.79 -4.20
C ASP A 234 -11.89 6.82 -3.04
N TYR A 235 -11.14 5.73 -3.27
CA TYR A 235 -10.75 4.78 -2.23
C TYR A 235 -9.99 5.47 -1.11
N VAL A 236 -8.95 6.24 -1.48
CA VAL A 236 -8.11 6.91 -0.49
C VAL A 236 -8.90 7.97 0.25
N LYS A 237 -9.67 8.82 -0.45
CA LYS A 237 -10.50 9.86 0.18
C LYS A 237 -11.46 9.27 1.20
N PHE A 238 -12.12 8.17 0.86
CA PHE A 238 -13.07 7.50 1.74
C PHE A 238 -12.40 6.98 3.02
N PHE A 239 -11.37 6.13 2.89
CA PHE A 239 -10.74 5.53 4.08
C PHE A 239 -9.92 6.53 4.89
N TYR A 240 -9.38 7.58 4.26
CA TYR A 240 -8.76 8.68 4.97
C TYR A 240 -9.79 9.46 5.80
N SER A 241 -10.98 9.77 5.25
CA SER A 241 -12.07 10.39 6.02
C SER A 241 -12.48 9.53 7.20
N LYS A 242 -12.74 8.23 6.98
CA LYS A 242 -13.10 7.29 8.06
C LYS A 242 -12.04 7.20 9.15
N ARG A 243 -10.76 7.18 8.77
CA ARG A 243 -9.66 7.25 9.74
C ARG A 243 -9.71 8.52 10.60
N GLN A 244 -10.00 9.67 10.01
CA GLN A 244 -10.12 10.94 10.75
C GLN A 244 -11.36 10.95 11.65
N GLU A 245 -12.50 10.43 11.19
CA GLU A 245 -13.72 10.26 11.99
C GLU A 245 -13.45 9.42 13.25
N PHE A 246 -12.84 8.24 13.08
CA PHE A 246 -12.47 7.38 14.21
C PHE A 246 -11.47 8.03 15.15
N ALA A 247 -10.47 8.74 14.61
CA ALA A 247 -9.48 9.45 15.44
C ALA A 247 -10.12 10.55 16.30
N LYS A 248 -11.05 11.35 15.71
CA LYS A 248 -11.80 12.38 16.45
C LYS A 248 -12.70 11.77 17.53
N GLY A 249 -13.28 10.60 17.27
CA GLY A 249 -14.05 9.84 18.25
C GLY A 249 -13.21 9.08 19.29
N GLY A 250 -11.87 9.20 19.28
CA GLY A 250 -10.98 8.51 20.21
C GLY A 250 -10.79 7.01 19.92
N ASN A 251 -11.37 6.50 18.83
CA ASN A 251 -11.32 5.09 18.47
C ASN A 251 -10.07 4.75 17.66
N LYS A 252 -8.95 4.55 18.37
CA LYS A 252 -7.64 4.30 17.75
C LYS A 252 -7.57 2.97 16.98
N VAL A 253 -8.31 1.95 17.39
CA VAL A 253 -8.24 0.62 16.77
C VAL A 253 -8.87 0.63 15.37
N TYR A 254 -10.09 1.14 15.23
CA TYR A 254 -10.73 1.21 13.91
C TYR A 254 -10.11 2.30 13.02
N GLY A 255 -9.59 3.39 13.61
CA GLY A 255 -8.74 4.33 12.90
C GLY A 255 -7.47 3.66 12.32
N TYR A 256 -6.88 2.72 13.06
CA TYR A 256 -5.76 1.91 12.58
C TYR A 256 -6.18 0.90 11.50
N LEU A 257 -7.35 0.27 11.59
CA LEU A 257 -7.87 -0.58 10.51
C LEU A 257 -8.08 0.19 9.21
N CYS A 258 -8.64 1.40 9.26
CA CYS A 258 -8.73 2.26 8.07
C CYS A 258 -7.35 2.63 7.53
N LYS A 259 -6.36 2.87 8.39
CA LYS A 259 -4.95 3.06 7.98
C LYS A 259 -4.39 1.80 7.29
N LEU A 260 -4.70 0.61 7.78
CA LEU A 260 -4.27 -0.64 7.15
C LEU A 260 -4.92 -0.83 5.79
N LEU A 261 -6.23 -0.62 5.65
CA LEU A 261 -6.90 -0.69 4.34
C LEU A 261 -6.26 0.25 3.31
N LEU A 262 -5.95 1.49 3.70
CA LEU A 262 -5.22 2.45 2.86
C LEU A 262 -3.86 1.91 2.36
N ASN A 263 -3.11 1.23 3.22
CA ASN A 263 -1.76 0.76 2.92
C ASN A 263 -1.72 -0.64 2.30
N SER A 264 -2.76 -1.46 2.49
CA SER A 264 -2.77 -2.85 2.01
C SER A 264 -3.32 -2.99 0.60
N LEU A 265 -3.89 -1.93 0.01
CA LEU A 265 -4.39 -1.99 -1.37
C LEU A 265 -3.27 -2.02 -2.42
N TYR A 266 -2.16 -1.30 -2.19
CA TYR A 266 -1.10 -1.20 -3.21
C TYR A 266 -0.20 -2.44 -3.29
N GLY A 267 -0.19 -3.24 -2.21
CA GLY A 267 0.72 -4.36 -1.99
C GLY A 267 0.41 -5.62 -2.76
#